data_AF-A0A6L6DDB8-F1
#
_entry.id   AF-A0A6L6DDB8-F1
#
_cell.length_a   1.000
_cell.length_b   1.000
_cell.length_c   1.000
_cell.angle_alpha   90.00
_cell.angle_beta   90.00
_cell.angle_gamma   90.00
#
_symmetry.space_group_name_H-M   'P 1'
#
loop_
_entity.id
_entity.type
_entity.pdbx_description
1 polymer ?
#
loop_
_entity_poly.entity_id
_entity_poly.type
_entity_poly.pdbx_seq_one_letter_code
_entity_poly.pdbx_strand_id
1 'polypeptide(L)'
;PVIKPAPESGANVEFVVPKEPMVQHGVGHISMRVFERGVGETLSCGTGIAAAALATRYWAGADAPNQWQVNVPGGIVGVRMFATEDGEHVGISGPAELSFDGEIDLATV
;
A
#
# COMPACT_ATOMS: atom_id res chain seq x y z
N PRO A 1 -12.71 8.24 6.97
CA PRO A 1 -13.78 8.26 5.96
C PRO A 1 -15.00 7.49 6.47
N VAL A 2 -16.20 7.79 5.98
CA VAL A 2 -17.41 7.03 6.33
C VAL A 2 -17.70 6.05 5.21
N ILE A 3 -17.73 4.75 5.53
CA ILE A 3 -18.07 3.67 4.58
C ILE A 3 -19.52 3.23 4.85
N LYS A 4 -20.35 3.16 3.81
CA LYS A 4 -21.76 2.73 3.92
C LYS A 4 -22.10 1.68 2.84
N PRO A 5 -22.62 0.50 3.21
CA PRO A 5 -22.78 0.01 4.59
C PRO A 5 -21.42 -0.14 5.29
N ALA A 6 -21.42 -0.04 6.63
CA ALA A 6 -20.20 -0.26 7.40
C ALA A 6 -19.78 -1.73 7.27
N PRO A 7 -18.51 -2.04 6.91
CA PRO A 7 -18.04 -3.41 6.88
C PRO A 7 -18.05 -4.02 8.29
N GLU A 8 -18.50 -5.28 8.43
CA GLU A 8 -18.58 -5.98 9.72
C GLU A 8 -17.24 -5.99 10.46
N SER A 9 -16.15 -6.30 9.75
CA SER A 9 -14.79 -6.33 10.29
C SER A 9 -14.03 -5.00 10.14
N GLY A 10 -14.70 -3.92 9.72
CA GLY A 10 -14.09 -2.67 9.29
C GLY A 10 -13.25 -2.81 7.99
N ALA A 11 -12.65 -1.70 7.54
CA ALA A 11 -11.78 -1.71 6.37
C ALA A 11 -10.74 -0.59 6.47
N ASN A 12 -9.60 -0.80 5.81
CA ASN A 12 -8.71 0.29 5.44
C ASN A 12 -9.31 1.03 4.23
N VAL A 13 -8.99 2.32 4.11
CA VAL A 13 -9.41 3.12 2.96
C VAL A 13 -8.20 3.83 2.37
N GLU A 14 -7.84 3.43 1.16
CA GLU A 14 -6.77 4.01 0.37
C GLU A 14 -7.34 5.07 -0.59
N PHE A 15 -6.84 6.30 -0.47
CA PHE A 15 -7.13 7.38 -1.41
C PHE A 15 -6.00 7.44 -2.42
N VAL A 16 -6.27 7.03 -3.65
CA VAL A 16 -5.24 6.84 -4.69
C VAL A 16 -5.35 7.88 -5.78
N VAL A 17 -4.21 8.45 -6.19
CA VAL A 17 -4.07 9.39 -7.29
C VAL A 17 -3.00 8.86 -8.26
N PRO A 18 -3.39 8.38 -9.46
CA PRO A 18 -2.44 8.10 -10.53
C PRO A 18 -1.71 9.37 -10.97
N LYS A 19 -0.40 9.28 -11.26
CA LYS A 19 0.34 10.39 -11.87
C LYS A 19 -0.04 10.57 -13.34
N GLU A 20 0.34 11.71 -13.91
CA GLU A 20 0.24 11.99 -15.35
C GLU A 20 1.66 12.30 -15.90
N PRO A 21 2.20 11.50 -16.84
CA PRO A 21 1.68 10.19 -17.26
C PRO A 21 1.78 9.16 -16.13
N MET A 22 0.80 8.25 -16.09
CA MET A 22 0.73 7.20 -15.07
C MET A 22 1.88 6.22 -15.18
N VAL A 23 2.32 5.93 -16.41
CA VAL A 23 3.42 5.00 -16.69
C VAL A 23 4.62 5.78 -17.20
N GLN A 24 5.77 5.62 -16.55
CA GLN A 24 7.04 6.22 -16.96
C GLN A 24 8.10 5.11 -16.99
N HIS A 25 8.78 4.96 -18.12
CA HIS A 25 9.82 3.92 -18.31
C HIS A 25 9.34 2.50 -17.92
N GLY A 26 8.07 2.16 -18.19
CA GLY A 26 7.49 0.85 -17.87
C GLY A 26 7.10 0.65 -16.40
N VAL A 27 7.15 1.70 -15.57
CA VAL A 27 6.75 1.67 -14.16
C VAL A 27 5.48 2.51 -13.96
N GLY A 28 4.49 1.96 -13.29
CA GLY A 28 3.27 2.68 -12.89
C GLY A 28 3.53 3.54 -11.66
N HIS A 29 3.07 4.79 -11.66
CA HIS A 29 3.28 5.72 -10.56
C HIS A 29 1.95 6.20 -10.00
N ILE A 30 1.75 5.94 -8.71
CA ILE A 30 0.61 6.45 -7.94
C ILE A 30 1.10 7.18 -6.70
N SER A 31 0.25 8.03 -6.15
CA SER A 31 0.38 8.56 -4.80
C SER A 31 -0.84 8.15 -4.00
N MET A 32 -0.68 7.88 -2.71
CA MET A 32 -1.82 7.54 -1.86
C MET A 32 -1.68 8.05 -0.43
N ARG A 33 -2.85 8.18 0.21
CA ARG A 33 -2.99 8.31 1.67
C ARG A 33 -3.88 7.17 2.15
N VAL A 34 -3.72 6.76 3.39
CA VAL A 34 -4.48 5.63 3.96
C VAL A 34 -5.15 6.05 5.26
N PHE A 35 -6.38 5.60 5.45
CA PHE A 35 -7.02 5.60 6.76
C PHE A 35 -7.17 4.15 7.20
N GLU A 36 -6.35 3.73 8.17
CA GLU A 36 -6.29 2.37 8.66
C GLU A 36 -7.36 2.09 9.72
N ARG A 37 -7.94 0.90 9.62
CA ARG A 37 -8.95 0.41 10.55
C ARG A 37 -8.40 0.39 11.97
N GLY A 38 -9.09 1.09 12.87
CA GLY A 38 -8.74 1.11 14.30
C GLY A 38 -7.52 1.98 14.65
N VAL A 39 -6.90 2.64 13.67
CA VAL A 39 -5.69 3.47 13.87
C VAL A 39 -5.93 4.91 13.41
N GLY A 40 -6.60 5.11 12.28
CA GLY A 40 -6.76 6.42 11.64
C GLY A 40 -5.76 6.61 10.50
N GLU A 41 -5.41 7.87 10.21
CA GLU A 41 -4.45 8.14 9.14
C GLU A 41 -3.02 7.88 9.58
N THR A 42 -2.29 7.09 8.79
CA THR A 42 -0.88 6.73 9.04
C THR A 42 0.02 7.20 7.89
N LEU A 43 1.33 7.20 8.13
CA LEU A 43 2.31 7.63 7.14
C LEU A 43 2.50 6.60 6.01
N SER A 44 2.27 5.32 6.30
CA SER A 44 2.44 4.22 5.35
C SER A 44 1.71 2.98 5.87
N CYS A 45 1.18 2.16 4.95
CA CYS A 45 0.58 0.86 5.24
C CYS A 45 1.00 -0.13 4.14
N GLY A 46 1.83 -1.12 4.46
CA GLY A 46 2.39 -2.03 3.45
C GLY A 46 1.33 -2.82 2.68
N THR A 47 0.31 -3.33 3.36
CA THR A 47 -0.81 -4.06 2.74
C THR A 47 -1.71 -3.12 1.92
N GLY A 48 -1.98 -1.91 2.41
CA GLY A 48 -2.73 -0.89 1.67
C GLY A 48 -2.02 -0.47 0.38
N ILE A 49 -0.70 -0.33 0.42
CA ILE A 49 0.14 -0.03 -0.76
C ILE A 49 0.04 -1.13 -1.81
N ALA A 50 0.13 -2.40 -1.41
CA ALA A 50 -0.03 -3.53 -2.32
C ALA A 50 -1.43 -3.55 -2.95
N ALA A 51 -2.48 -3.34 -2.14
CA ALA A 51 -3.86 -3.28 -2.59
C ALA A 51 -4.11 -2.12 -3.57
N ALA A 52 -3.57 -0.93 -3.29
CA ALA A 52 -3.71 0.24 -4.14
C ALA A 52 -3.05 0.03 -5.52
N ALA A 53 -1.85 -0.55 -5.56
CA ALA A 53 -1.17 -0.87 -6.81
C ALA A 53 -1.93 -1.93 -7.62
N LEU A 54 -2.41 -3.01 -6.98
CA LEU A 54 -3.23 -4.04 -7.63
C LEU A 54 -4.54 -3.47 -8.19
N ALA A 55 -5.27 -2.70 -7.38
CA ALA A 55 -6.53 -2.09 -7.79
C ALA A 55 -6.33 -1.12 -8.96
N THR A 56 -5.26 -0.32 -8.93
CA THR A 56 -4.94 0.62 -10.02
C THR A 56 -4.54 -0.14 -11.29
N ARG A 57 -3.72 -1.19 -11.19
CA ARG A 57 -3.37 -2.05 -12.33
C ARG A 57 -4.62 -2.66 -12.96
N TYR A 58 -5.52 -3.21 -12.14
CA TYR A 58 -6.77 -3.78 -12.61
C TYR A 58 -7.65 -2.73 -13.32
N TRP A 59 -7.79 -1.54 -12.73
CA TRP A 59 -8.53 -0.42 -13.31
C TRP A 59 -7.93 0.08 -14.63
N ALA A 60 -6.60 0.12 -14.73
CA ALA A 60 -5.86 0.58 -15.91
C ALA A 60 -5.90 -0.40 -17.09
N GLY A 61 -6.31 -1.65 -16.87
CA GLY A 61 -6.50 -2.66 -17.91
C GLY A 61 -5.26 -3.53 -18.18
N ALA A 62 -5.37 -4.39 -19.21
CA ALA A 62 -4.41 -5.47 -19.47
C ALA A 62 -2.98 -5.00 -19.79
N ASP A 63 -2.83 -3.78 -20.32
CA ASP A 63 -1.53 -3.21 -20.68
C ASP A 63 -0.83 -2.49 -19.51
N ALA A 64 -1.47 -2.45 -18.34
CA ALA A 64 -0.88 -1.85 -17.16
C ALA A 64 0.37 -2.62 -16.70
N PRO A 65 1.44 -1.92 -16.29
CA PRO A 65 2.69 -2.56 -15.91
C PRO A 65 2.52 -3.41 -14.65
N ASN A 66 3.44 -4.36 -14.46
CA ASN A 66 3.53 -5.15 -13.22
C ASN A 66 4.47 -4.50 -12.19
N GLN A 67 5.15 -3.41 -12.53
CA GLN A 67 6.08 -2.68 -11.67
C GLN A 67 5.47 -1.33 -11.32
N TRP A 68 5.43 -1.02 -10.02
CA TRP A 68 4.81 0.19 -9.52
C TRP A 68 5.68 0.89 -8.47
N GLN A 69 5.60 2.21 -8.46
CA GLN A 69 6.13 3.07 -7.43
C GLN A 69 4.98 3.81 -6.76
N VAL A 70 4.84 3.62 -5.45
CA VAL A 70 3.77 4.20 -4.64
C VAL A 70 4.36 5.25 -3.71
N ASN A 71 3.95 6.50 -3.89
CA ASN A 71 4.35 7.59 -3.00
C ASN A 71 3.32 7.70 -1.87
N VAL A 72 3.78 7.56 -0.64
CA VAL A 72 3.00 7.77 0.58
C VAL A 72 3.65 8.85 1.45
N PRO A 73 2.97 9.41 2.46
CA PRO A 73 3.58 10.40 3.35
C PRO A 73 4.89 9.93 4.00
N GLY A 74 5.02 8.63 4.29
CA GLY A 74 6.20 8.00 4.87
C GLY A 74 7.33 7.68 3.89
N GLY A 75 7.19 8.01 2.59
CA GLY A 75 8.21 7.80 1.58
C GLY A 75 7.73 7.04 0.35
N ILE A 76 8.67 6.38 -0.31
CA ILE A 76 8.44 5.69 -1.59
C ILE A 76 8.58 4.19 -1.39
N VAL A 77 7.58 3.45 -1.87
CA VAL A 77 7.57 1.98 -1.83
C VAL A 77 7.47 1.42 -3.25
N GLY A 78 8.31 0.44 -3.56
CA GLY A 78 8.23 -0.35 -4.78
C GLY A 78 7.22 -1.49 -4.61
N VAL A 79 6.41 -1.73 -5.64
CA VAL A 79 5.48 -2.86 -5.68
C VAL A 79 5.67 -3.60 -6.99
N ARG A 80 5.70 -4.93 -6.93
CA ARG A 80 5.83 -5.78 -8.11
C ARG A 80 4.85 -6.94 -8.06
N MET A 81 4.04 -7.09 -9.11
CA MET A 81 3.25 -8.29 -9.37
C MET A 81 4.10 -9.29 -10.17
N PHE A 82 4.06 -10.58 -9.82
CA PHE A 82 4.78 -11.63 -10.53
C PHE A 82 4.12 -13.00 -10.35
N ALA A 83 4.25 -13.86 -11.35
CA ALA A 83 3.74 -15.23 -11.28
C ALA A 83 4.64 -16.13 -10.43
N THR A 84 3.99 -17.03 -9.69
CA THR A 84 4.58 -18.14 -8.91
C THR A 84 3.84 -19.44 -9.28
N GLU A 85 4.26 -20.55 -8.70
CA GLU A 85 3.58 -21.85 -8.86
C GLU A 85 2.13 -21.83 -8.30
N ASP A 86 1.86 -20.96 -7.31
CA ASP A 86 0.58 -20.83 -6.63
C ASP A 86 -0.32 -19.72 -7.21
N GLY A 87 0.13 -19.02 -8.25
CA GLY A 87 -0.62 -17.96 -8.92
C GLY A 87 0.13 -16.63 -8.96
N GLU A 88 -0.59 -15.51 -9.00
CA GLU A 88 0.03 -14.18 -9.00
C GLU A 88 0.30 -13.71 -7.56
N HIS A 89 1.54 -13.34 -7.28
CA HIS A 89 1.97 -12.78 -6.01
C HIS A 89 2.32 -11.29 -6.15
N VAL A 90 2.33 -10.60 -5.01
CA VAL A 90 2.75 -9.20 -4.91
C VAL A 90 3.90 -9.07 -3.93
N GLY A 91 5.00 -8.49 -4.39
CA GLY A 91 6.16 -8.13 -3.55
C GLY A 91 6.17 -6.63 -3.30
N ILE A 92 6.60 -6.25 -2.08
CA ILE A 92 6.83 -4.86 -1.69
C ILE A 92 8.31 -4.67 -1.34
N SER A 93 8.86 -3.52 -1.68
CA SER A 93 10.23 -3.13 -1.31
C SER A 93 10.27 -1.71 -0.78
N GLY A 94 10.93 -1.52 0.35
CA GLY A 94 11.07 -0.24 1.02
C GLY A 94 12.09 -0.32 2.17
N PRO A 95 12.52 0.82 2.71
CA PRO A 95 13.47 0.86 3.81
C PRO A 95 12.83 0.39 5.12
N ALA A 96 13.67 -0.13 6.02
CA ALA A 96 13.35 -0.38 7.41
C ALA A 96 14.57 -0.02 8.27
N GLU A 97 14.33 0.61 9.42
CA GLU A 97 15.38 1.06 10.33
C GLU A 97 15.01 0.69 11.77
N LEU A 98 15.97 0.16 12.52
CA LEU A 98 15.81 -0.10 13.95
C LEU A 98 15.97 1.23 14.71
N SER A 99 14.87 1.73 15.29
CA SER A 99 14.88 3.00 16.02
C SER A 99 15.38 2.86 17.46
N PHE A 100 14.90 1.84 18.18
CA PHE A 100 15.30 1.54 19.55
C PHE A 100 15.08 0.06 19.85
N ASP A 101 15.68 -0.40 20.95
CA ASP A 101 15.46 -1.70 21.59
C ASP A 101 15.18 -1.46 23.08
N GLY A 102 14.33 -2.28 23.71
CA GLY A 102 13.98 -2.10 25.11
C GLY A 102 13.07 -3.17 25.69
N GLU A 103 12.96 -3.17 27.02
CA GLU A 103 12.12 -4.09 27.80
C GLU A 103 11.04 -3.31 28.58
N ILE A 104 9.86 -3.91 28.76
CA ILE A 104 8.75 -3.34 29.51
C ILE A 104 8.17 -4.38 30.48
N ASP A 105 7.94 -3.98 31.74
CA ASP A 105 7.21 -4.80 32.71
C ASP A 105 5.72 -4.41 32.68
N LEU A 106 4.90 -5.30 32.12
CA LEU A 106 3.46 -5.15 31.98
C LEU A 106 2.72 -4.96 33.31
N ALA A 107 3.28 -5.37 34.44
CA ALA A 107 2.66 -5.16 35.76
C ALA A 107 2.82 -3.73 36.29
N THR A 108 3.67 -2.92 35.64
CA THR A 108 4.03 -1.57 36.08
C THR A 108 3.60 -0.46 35.11
N VAL A 109 2.90 -0.82 34.03
CA VAL A 109 2.36 0.11 33.02
C VAL A 109 0.88 0.41 33.27
#